data_AF-A0A939HUU3-F1
#
_entry.id   AF-A0A939HUU3-F1
#
_cell.length_a   1.000
_cell.length_b   1.000
_cell.length_c   1.000
_cell.angle_alpha   90.00
_cell.angle_beta   90.00
_cell.angle_gamma   90.00
#
_symmetry.space_group_name_H-M   'P 1'
#
loop_
_entity.id
_entity.type
_entity.pdbx_description
1 polymer ?
#
loop_
_entity_poly.entity_id
_entity_poly.type
_entity_poly.pdbx_seq_one_letter_code
_entity_poly.pdbx_strand_id
1 'polypeptide(L)'
;MVGSTVDVNISQKTLSFAEYLEYSGEPGVLYELDRGQLLEMPTTTGLHNLICKILTVEFLRHLVSENLNLVAIDLTGVRTEENTSRIPDVVVCHQSFWKKVCERKGAAVLNFDEKPLLVVEVTSQNWRDDYSTKRAEYDRLDIPEYWIVDPERSRVRLCSKIAGGSSYAERDFLPGDEVKSAQFPGLILPVARILDPPDVDYLVREELRLRQELAQLERQLNAERQRAEAADRRAEAADRRAEAADRRAEAERQRAEQLAQYLQALGIDPDTIN
;
A
#
# COMPACT_ATOMS: atom_id res chain seq x y z
N MET A 1 -30.87 23.13 -58.95
CA MET A 1 -31.74 22.00 -58.56
C MET A 1 -31.24 21.49 -57.23
N VAL A 2 -32.11 21.62 -56.24
CA VAL A 2 -31.93 21.15 -54.86
C VAL A 2 -32.27 19.66 -54.84
N GLY A 3 -31.43 18.84 -54.22
CA GLY A 3 -31.78 17.51 -53.71
C GLY A 3 -30.99 17.35 -52.42
N SER A 4 -31.52 17.64 -51.23
CA SER A 4 -32.59 16.92 -50.49
C SER A 4 -32.31 15.44 -50.34
N THR A 5 -31.49 15.16 -49.33
CA THR A 5 -31.71 14.21 -48.21
C THR A 5 -32.21 12.81 -48.53
N VAL A 6 -31.39 11.83 -48.14
CA VAL A 6 -31.86 10.80 -47.21
C VAL A 6 -30.79 10.67 -46.12
N ASP A 7 -30.90 11.49 -45.06
CA ASP A 7 -30.28 11.13 -43.79
C ASP A 7 -31.03 9.92 -43.25
N VAL A 8 -30.43 8.75 -43.38
CA VAL A 8 -30.93 7.53 -42.77
C VAL A 8 -30.78 7.71 -41.26
N ASN A 9 -31.92 7.94 -40.62
CA ASN A 9 -32.08 7.98 -39.18
C ASN A 9 -31.70 6.60 -38.62
N ILE A 10 -30.43 6.41 -38.21
CA ILE A 10 -29.97 5.19 -37.56
C ILE A 10 -30.63 5.18 -36.17
N SER A 11 -31.67 4.37 -36.02
CA SER A 11 -32.21 3.98 -34.71
C SER A 11 -31.05 3.49 -33.84
N GLN A 12 -30.59 4.31 -32.89
CA GLN A 12 -29.54 3.95 -31.93
C GLN A 12 -29.97 2.70 -31.18
N LYS A 13 -29.36 1.56 -31.53
CA LYS A 13 -29.62 0.28 -30.89
C LYS A 13 -29.18 0.38 -29.44
N THR A 14 -30.13 0.32 -28.51
CA THR A 14 -29.84 0.15 -27.08
C THR A 14 -29.42 -1.28 -26.81
N LEU A 15 -28.34 -1.48 -26.06
CA LEU A 15 -27.89 -2.79 -25.60
C LEU A 15 -28.38 -3.06 -24.18
N SER A 16 -28.76 -4.31 -23.94
CA SER A 16 -28.83 -4.84 -22.57
C SER A 16 -27.42 -5.03 -22.00
N PHE A 17 -27.30 -5.12 -20.68
CA PHE A 17 -26.02 -5.44 -20.04
C PHE A 17 -25.45 -6.80 -20.51
N ALA A 18 -26.30 -7.80 -20.76
CA ALA A 18 -25.85 -9.09 -21.28
C ALA A 18 -25.25 -8.96 -22.68
N GLU A 19 -25.87 -8.18 -23.56
CA GLU A 19 -25.32 -7.89 -24.89
C GLU A 19 -24.02 -7.08 -24.80
N TYR A 20 -23.91 -6.16 -23.84
CA TYR A 20 -22.67 -5.39 -23.61
C TYR A 20 -21.50 -6.29 -23.20
N LEU A 21 -21.70 -7.30 -22.35
CA LEU A 21 -20.64 -8.23 -21.96
C LEU A 21 -20.06 -9.01 -23.14
N GLU A 22 -20.86 -9.24 -24.19
CA GLU A 22 -20.45 -9.95 -25.41
C GLU A 22 -20.08 -8.99 -26.55
N TYR A 23 -20.28 -7.68 -26.36
CA TYR A 23 -20.04 -6.69 -27.38
C TYR A 23 -18.55 -6.62 -27.72
N SER A 24 -18.27 -6.75 -29.02
CA SER A 24 -16.93 -6.59 -29.58
C SER A 24 -16.95 -5.32 -30.45
N GLY A 25 -16.44 -4.22 -29.88
CA GLY A 25 -16.35 -2.94 -30.55
C GLY A 25 -15.16 -2.83 -31.51
N GLU A 26 -14.78 -1.60 -31.86
CA GLU A 26 -13.60 -1.38 -32.68
C GLU A 26 -12.31 -1.81 -31.95
N PRO A 27 -11.36 -2.46 -32.64
CA PRO A 27 -10.11 -2.88 -32.02
C PRO A 27 -9.35 -1.72 -31.36
N GLY A 28 -9.09 -1.83 -30.06
CA GLY A 28 -8.36 -0.83 -29.30
C GLY A 28 -9.22 0.32 -28.74
N VAL A 29 -10.54 0.30 -28.97
CA VAL A 29 -11.48 1.26 -28.38
C VAL A 29 -12.21 0.62 -27.20
N LEU A 30 -12.26 1.33 -26.08
CA LEU A 30 -13.01 0.92 -24.90
C LEU A 30 -14.36 1.64 -24.87
N TYR A 31 -15.39 0.92 -24.46
CA TYR A 31 -16.75 1.43 -24.39
C TYR A 31 -17.32 1.25 -22.98
N GLU A 32 -17.82 2.34 -22.41
CA GLU A 32 -18.76 2.27 -21.29
C GLU A 32 -20.17 1.98 -21.80
N LEU A 33 -21.03 1.46 -20.90
CA LEU A 33 -22.45 1.35 -21.15
C LEU A 33 -23.19 2.39 -20.29
N ASP A 34 -24.00 3.26 -20.90
CA ASP A 34 -24.83 4.24 -20.19
C ASP A 34 -26.30 4.10 -20.60
N ARG A 35 -27.13 3.51 -19.72
CA ARG A 35 -28.55 3.23 -19.97
C ARG A 35 -28.79 2.58 -21.34
N GLY A 36 -27.94 1.62 -21.68
CA GLY A 36 -27.95 0.86 -22.92
C GLY A 36 -27.26 1.53 -24.11
N GLN A 37 -26.74 2.75 -23.97
CA GLN A 37 -25.94 3.41 -25.00
C GLN A 37 -24.46 3.06 -24.80
N LEU A 38 -23.75 2.79 -25.90
CA LEU A 38 -22.30 2.64 -25.87
C LEU A 38 -21.64 4.02 -25.92
N LEU A 39 -20.80 4.31 -24.93
CA LEU A 39 -20.02 5.53 -24.87
C LEU A 39 -18.54 5.20 -25.07
N GLU A 40 -17.94 5.74 -26.13
CA GLU A 40 -16.50 5.61 -26.37
C GLU A 40 -15.71 6.34 -25.28
N MET A 41 -14.71 5.65 -24.72
CA MET A 41 -13.75 6.30 -23.84
C MET A 41 -12.76 7.13 -24.67
N PRO A 42 -12.51 8.40 -24.30
CA PRO A 42 -11.52 9.21 -24.98
C PRO A 42 -10.12 8.63 -24.77
N THR A 43 -9.21 8.87 -25.73
CA THR A 43 -7.79 8.55 -25.56
C THR A 43 -7.22 9.34 -24.38
N THR A 44 -6.55 8.63 -23.47
CA THR A 44 -5.97 9.22 -22.26
C THR A 44 -4.66 9.97 -22.56
N THR A 45 -4.36 10.98 -21.74
CA THR A 45 -3.08 11.69 -21.81
C THR A 45 -1.96 10.86 -21.17
N GLY A 46 -0.70 11.20 -21.46
CA GLY A 46 0.44 10.56 -20.82
C GLY A 46 0.46 10.71 -19.30
N LEU A 47 0.08 11.89 -18.80
CA LEU A 47 -0.03 12.16 -17.36
C LEU A 47 -1.14 11.30 -16.73
N HIS A 48 -2.33 11.24 -17.35
CA HIS A 48 -3.43 10.39 -16.90
C HIS A 48 -2.97 8.95 -16.70
N ASN A 49 -2.35 8.36 -17.73
CA ASN A 49 -1.86 6.98 -17.68
C ASN A 49 -0.81 6.77 -16.59
N LEU A 50 0.07 7.75 -16.38
CA LEU A 50 1.09 7.68 -15.34
C LEU A 50 0.47 7.73 -13.93
N ILE A 51 -0.55 8.58 -13.72
CA ILE A 51 -1.30 8.67 -12.47
C ILE A 51 -2.02 7.35 -12.18
N CYS A 52 -2.75 6.79 -13.15
CA CYS A 52 -3.41 5.50 -12.97
C CYS A 52 -2.40 4.41 -12.63
N LYS A 53 -1.25 4.39 -13.33
CA LYS A 53 -0.20 3.39 -13.11
C LYS A 53 0.40 3.47 -11.70
N ILE A 54 0.76 4.67 -11.23
CA ILE A 54 1.36 4.83 -9.91
C ILE A 54 0.35 4.48 -8.82
N LEU A 55 -0.91 4.89 -8.96
CA LEU A 55 -1.95 4.57 -7.98
C LEU A 55 -2.18 3.07 -7.88
N THR A 56 -2.32 2.37 -9.01
CA THR A 56 -2.44 0.89 -9.02
C THR A 56 -1.25 0.24 -8.32
N VAL A 57 -0.02 0.70 -8.57
CA VAL A 57 1.19 0.16 -7.91
C VAL A 57 1.18 0.44 -6.41
N GLU A 58 0.87 1.67 -5.99
CA GLU A 58 0.85 2.05 -4.57
C GLU A 58 -0.24 1.30 -3.81
N PHE A 59 -1.43 1.12 -4.38
CA PHE A 59 -2.46 0.26 -3.80
C PHE A 59 -1.95 -1.19 -3.69
N LEU A 60 -1.44 -1.80 -4.76
CA LEU A 60 -0.93 -3.17 -4.70
C LEU A 60 0.17 -3.35 -3.64
N ARG A 61 1.12 -2.42 -3.55
CA ARG A 61 2.18 -2.44 -2.53
C ARG A 61 1.59 -2.41 -1.13
N HIS A 62 0.65 -1.52 -0.88
CA HIS A 62 -0.02 -1.41 0.42
C HIS A 62 -0.78 -2.69 0.78
N LEU A 63 -1.61 -3.20 -0.15
CA LEU A 63 -2.38 -4.42 0.04
C LEU A 63 -1.47 -5.62 0.37
N VAL A 64 -0.31 -5.74 -0.29
CA VAL A 64 0.70 -6.77 -0.01
C VAL A 64 1.35 -6.55 1.36
N SER A 65 1.74 -5.32 1.70
CA SER A 65 2.40 -5.01 2.97
C SER A 65 1.51 -5.27 4.19
N GLU A 66 0.21 -5.04 4.05
CA GLU A 66 -0.79 -5.27 5.09
C GLU A 66 -1.43 -6.67 5.02
N ASN A 67 -0.95 -7.53 4.10
CA ASN A 67 -1.46 -8.89 3.88
C ASN A 67 -3.00 -8.94 3.68
N LEU A 68 -3.53 -8.01 2.88
CA LEU A 68 -4.96 -7.89 2.60
C LEU A 68 -5.34 -8.77 1.40
N ASN A 69 -6.40 -9.56 1.53
CA ASN A 69 -6.92 -10.42 0.47
C ASN A 69 -7.76 -9.64 -0.57
N LEU A 70 -7.14 -8.60 -1.13
CA LEU A 70 -7.70 -7.64 -2.07
C LEU A 70 -6.79 -7.53 -3.29
N VAL A 71 -7.32 -6.98 -4.37
CA VAL A 71 -6.59 -6.70 -5.62
C VAL A 71 -6.89 -5.28 -6.06
N ALA A 72 -5.90 -4.61 -6.65
CA ALA A 72 -6.09 -3.36 -7.37
C ALA A 72 -5.93 -3.62 -8.87
N ILE A 73 -6.90 -3.17 -9.67
CA ILE A 73 -7.05 -3.53 -11.08
C ILE A 73 -7.40 -2.28 -11.87
N ASP A 74 -6.80 -2.12 -13.05
CA ASP A 74 -7.16 -1.15 -14.08
C ASP A 74 -7.95 -1.82 -15.22
N LEU A 75 -8.61 -1.02 -16.06
CA LEU A 75 -9.33 -1.50 -17.26
C LEU A 75 -10.41 -2.57 -16.97
N THR A 76 -11.11 -2.45 -15.84
CA THR A 76 -12.23 -3.33 -15.47
C THR A 76 -13.52 -2.54 -15.34
N GLY A 77 -14.64 -3.13 -15.77
CA GLY A 77 -15.94 -2.50 -15.63
C GLY A 77 -16.54 -2.65 -14.24
N VAL A 78 -17.36 -1.69 -13.83
CA VAL A 78 -18.24 -1.77 -12.67
C VAL A 78 -19.67 -1.52 -13.13
N ARG A 79 -20.55 -2.52 -12.98
CA ARG A 79 -21.98 -2.34 -13.29
C ARG A 79 -22.61 -1.43 -12.26
N THR A 80 -23.18 -0.31 -12.72
CA THR A 80 -23.76 0.72 -11.84
C THR A 80 -25.28 0.78 -11.88
N GLU A 81 -25.90 0.37 -12.99
CA GLU A 81 -27.36 0.25 -13.13
C GLU A 81 -27.72 -0.93 -14.05
N GLU A 82 -29.02 -1.14 -14.30
CA GLU A 82 -29.50 -2.30 -15.06
C GLU A 82 -28.79 -2.45 -16.41
N ASN A 83 -28.68 -1.37 -17.17
CA ASN A 83 -27.95 -1.32 -18.44
C ASN A 83 -26.89 -0.21 -18.40
N THR A 84 -26.16 -0.10 -17.30
CA THR A 84 -25.06 0.87 -17.14
C THR A 84 -23.84 0.19 -16.53
N SER A 85 -22.68 0.39 -17.13
CA SER A 85 -21.37 -0.09 -16.67
C SER A 85 -20.32 0.97 -16.97
N ARG A 86 -19.62 1.42 -15.93
CA ARG A 86 -18.49 2.34 -16.04
C ARG A 86 -17.18 1.56 -16.11
N ILE A 87 -16.13 2.15 -16.67
CA ILE A 87 -14.78 1.59 -16.64
C ILE A 87 -13.91 2.59 -15.86
N PRO A 88 -13.84 2.47 -14.53
CA PRO A 88 -13.00 3.37 -13.74
C PRO A 88 -11.52 3.12 -14.00
N ASP A 89 -10.72 4.15 -13.73
CA ASP A 89 -9.27 4.09 -13.91
C ASP A 89 -8.58 3.07 -12.99
N VAL A 90 -9.00 3.01 -11.73
CA VAL A 90 -8.51 2.02 -10.76
C VAL A 90 -9.64 1.53 -9.87
N VAL A 91 -9.68 0.23 -9.64
CA VAL A 91 -10.65 -0.42 -8.75
C VAL A 91 -9.90 -1.29 -7.74
N VAL A 92 -10.27 -1.20 -6.46
CA VAL A 92 -9.83 -2.16 -5.43
C VAL A 92 -11.01 -3.01 -4.98
N CYS A 93 -10.91 -4.33 -5.10
CA CYS A 93 -11.96 -5.26 -4.72
C CYS A 93 -11.40 -6.54 -4.08
N HIS A 94 -12.28 -7.39 -3.55
CA HIS A 94 -11.89 -8.68 -2.98
C HIS A 94 -11.30 -9.61 -4.05
N GLN A 95 -10.20 -10.28 -3.71
CA GLN A 95 -9.55 -11.27 -4.59
C GLN A 95 -10.52 -12.37 -5.07
N SER A 96 -11.49 -12.76 -4.23
CA SER A 96 -12.52 -13.73 -4.58
C SER A 96 -13.51 -13.23 -5.63
N PHE A 97 -13.84 -11.94 -5.64
CA PHE A 97 -14.67 -11.33 -6.69
C PHE A 97 -13.91 -11.34 -8.00
N TRP A 98 -12.64 -10.93 -7.98
CA TRP A 98 -11.83 -10.93 -9.19
C TRP A 98 -11.65 -12.31 -9.80
N LYS A 99 -11.45 -13.36 -8.99
CA LYS A 99 -11.40 -14.74 -9.49
C LYS A 99 -12.68 -15.14 -10.22
N LYS A 100 -13.85 -14.78 -9.69
CA LYS A 100 -15.14 -15.01 -10.39
C LYS A 100 -15.20 -14.27 -11.72
N VAL A 101 -14.72 -13.02 -11.78
CA VAL A 101 -14.67 -12.26 -13.03
C VAL A 101 -13.76 -12.96 -14.05
N CYS A 102 -12.57 -13.42 -13.65
CA CYS A 102 -11.66 -14.16 -14.54
C CYS A 102 -12.24 -15.48 -15.08
N GLU A 103 -13.17 -16.10 -14.35
CA GLU A 103 -13.83 -17.35 -14.77
C GLU A 103 -14.99 -17.11 -15.75
N ARG A 104 -15.49 -15.86 -15.87
CA ARG A 104 -16.56 -15.51 -16.80
C ARG A 104 -16.03 -15.31 -18.21
N LYS A 105 -16.91 -15.55 -19.18
CA LYS A 105 -16.69 -15.14 -20.57
C LYS A 105 -17.17 -13.70 -20.77
N GLY A 106 -16.61 -13.02 -21.77
CA GLY A 106 -16.97 -11.64 -22.12
C GLY A 106 -16.14 -10.60 -21.37
N ALA A 107 -16.66 -9.37 -21.32
CA ALA A 107 -15.99 -8.25 -20.67
C ALA A 107 -15.79 -8.48 -19.16
N ALA A 108 -14.64 -8.04 -18.65
CA ALA A 108 -14.29 -8.15 -17.24
C ALA A 108 -15.01 -7.08 -16.40
N VAL A 109 -16.20 -7.40 -15.90
CA VAL A 109 -17.08 -6.47 -15.16
C VAL A 109 -17.46 -7.03 -13.79
N LEU A 110 -17.30 -6.22 -12.74
CA LEU A 110 -17.86 -6.48 -11.41
C LEU A 110 -19.38 -6.23 -11.43
N ASN A 111 -20.14 -7.23 -11.00
CA ASN A 111 -21.61 -7.13 -10.91
C ASN A 111 -22.05 -6.56 -9.56
N PHE A 112 -23.36 -6.34 -9.36
CA PHE A 112 -23.89 -5.69 -8.15
C PHE A 112 -23.51 -6.38 -6.83
N ASP A 113 -23.36 -7.70 -6.83
CA ASP A 113 -22.96 -8.50 -5.66
C ASP A 113 -21.43 -8.54 -5.43
N GLU A 114 -20.66 -7.90 -6.32
CA GLU A 114 -19.20 -7.88 -6.33
C GLU A 114 -18.66 -6.47 -6.11
N LYS A 115 -19.30 -5.77 -5.17
CA LYS A 115 -19.05 -4.37 -4.90
C LYS A 115 -17.57 -4.10 -4.57
N PRO A 116 -16.90 -3.17 -5.28
CA PRO A 116 -15.54 -2.78 -4.93
C PRO A 116 -15.50 -1.98 -3.62
N LEU A 117 -14.32 -1.97 -2.99
CA LEU A 117 -14.04 -1.18 -1.78
C LEU A 117 -13.63 0.25 -2.12
N LEU A 118 -12.93 0.42 -3.23
CA LEU A 118 -12.45 1.71 -3.72
C LEU A 118 -12.60 1.76 -5.25
N VAL A 119 -13.05 2.91 -5.72
CA VAL A 119 -12.99 3.30 -7.14
C VAL A 119 -12.21 4.60 -7.24
N VAL A 120 -11.37 4.73 -8.26
CA VAL A 120 -10.64 5.96 -8.59
C VAL A 120 -10.95 6.36 -10.02
N GLU A 121 -11.21 7.65 -10.22
CA GLU A 121 -11.30 8.30 -11.52
C GLU A 121 -10.28 9.42 -11.59
N VAL A 122 -9.51 9.47 -12.67
CA VAL A 122 -8.61 10.56 -13.01
C VAL A 122 -9.32 11.42 -14.05
N THR A 123 -9.61 12.67 -13.70
CA THR A 123 -10.48 13.47 -14.55
C THR A 123 -9.80 13.83 -15.86
N SER A 124 -10.58 13.77 -16.94
CA SER A 124 -10.20 14.24 -18.27
C SER A 124 -11.03 15.47 -18.66
N GLN A 125 -11.20 15.72 -19.97
CA GLN A 125 -11.98 16.84 -20.49
C GLN A 125 -13.43 16.86 -19.98
N ASN A 126 -14.03 15.69 -19.72
CA ASN A 126 -15.39 15.56 -19.18
C ASN A 126 -15.42 15.44 -17.64
N TRP A 127 -14.52 16.12 -16.94
CA TRP A 127 -14.38 16.08 -15.47
C TRP A 127 -15.70 16.26 -14.69
N ARG A 128 -16.68 17.01 -15.22
CA ARG A 128 -17.97 17.25 -14.54
C ARG A 128 -18.72 15.97 -14.25
N ASP A 129 -18.59 14.98 -15.13
CA ASP A 129 -19.26 13.70 -15.01
C ASP A 129 -18.72 12.89 -13.83
N ASP A 130 -17.39 12.89 -13.65
CA ASP A 130 -16.72 12.27 -12.50
C ASP A 130 -17.17 12.91 -11.17
N TYR A 131 -17.30 14.24 -11.13
CA TYR A 131 -17.77 14.97 -9.94
C TYR A 131 -19.28 14.86 -9.67
N SER A 132 -20.10 14.43 -10.64
CA SER A 132 -21.56 14.51 -10.53
C SER A 132 -22.24 13.17 -10.78
N THR A 133 -22.28 12.70 -12.03
CA THR A 133 -23.04 11.50 -12.43
C THR A 133 -22.42 10.27 -11.81
N LYS A 134 -21.12 10.03 -12.06
CA LYS A 134 -20.41 8.85 -11.55
C LYS A 134 -20.33 8.87 -10.03
N ARG A 135 -20.05 10.04 -9.43
CA ARG A 135 -20.13 10.24 -7.97
C ARG A 135 -21.46 9.76 -7.40
N ALA A 136 -22.58 10.14 -8.02
CA ALA A 136 -23.91 9.75 -7.57
C ALA A 136 -24.22 8.27 -7.83
N GLU A 137 -23.73 7.69 -8.93
CA GLU A 137 -23.84 6.25 -9.21
C GLU A 137 -23.10 5.42 -8.16
N TYR A 138 -21.83 5.74 -7.88
CA TYR A 138 -21.05 5.00 -6.88
C TYR A 138 -21.58 5.16 -5.45
N ASP A 139 -22.11 6.33 -5.10
CA ASP A 139 -22.78 6.56 -3.80
C ASP A 139 -24.02 5.68 -3.65
N ARG A 140 -24.82 5.54 -4.72
CA ARG A 140 -26.03 4.68 -4.77
C ARG A 140 -25.69 3.19 -4.68
N LEU A 141 -24.51 2.78 -5.13
CA LEU A 141 -24.01 1.41 -4.98
C LEU A 141 -23.42 1.15 -3.59
N ASP A 142 -23.35 2.16 -2.72
CA ASP A 142 -22.67 2.09 -1.42
C ASP A 142 -21.21 1.63 -1.53
N ILE A 143 -20.51 2.04 -2.59
CA ILE A 143 -19.07 1.81 -2.69
C ILE A 143 -18.40 2.58 -1.54
N PRO A 144 -17.59 1.96 -0.68
CA PRO A 144 -17.11 2.61 0.54
C PRO A 144 -16.29 3.88 0.31
N GLU A 145 -15.49 3.92 -0.76
CA GLU A 145 -14.62 5.05 -1.05
C GLU A 145 -14.51 5.30 -2.56
N TYR A 146 -14.57 6.58 -2.94
CA TYR A 146 -14.44 7.03 -4.33
C TYR A 146 -13.46 8.21 -4.39
N TRP A 147 -12.42 8.09 -5.20
CA TRP A 147 -11.41 9.14 -5.40
C TRP A 147 -11.57 9.79 -6.75
N ILE A 148 -11.50 11.12 -6.77
CA ILE A 148 -11.43 11.92 -7.99
C ILE A 148 -10.10 12.65 -7.98
N VAL A 149 -9.19 12.23 -8.86
CA VAL A 149 -7.89 12.88 -9.05
C VAL A 149 -8.03 13.87 -10.19
N ASP A 150 -7.82 15.15 -9.92
CA ASP A 150 -8.02 16.24 -10.88
C ASP A 150 -6.70 17.00 -11.08
N PRO A 151 -5.86 16.56 -12.05
CA PRO A 151 -4.56 17.18 -12.32
C PRO A 151 -4.68 18.65 -12.76
N GLU A 152 -5.70 18.97 -13.57
CA GLU A 152 -5.92 20.33 -14.08
C GLU A 152 -6.20 21.33 -12.95
N ARG A 153 -6.92 20.90 -11.90
CA ARG A 153 -7.21 21.72 -10.72
C ARG A 153 -6.27 21.47 -9.55
N SER A 154 -5.25 20.64 -9.76
CA SER A 154 -4.27 20.27 -8.74
C SER A 154 -4.92 19.85 -7.42
N ARG A 155 -5.82 18.86 -7.46
CA ARG A 155 -6.50 18.37 -6.27
C ARG A 155 -6.82 16.88 -6.35
N VAL A 156 -6.98 16.28 -5.18
CA VAL A 156 -7.60 14.96 -5.04
C VAL A 156 -8.81 15.11 -4.14
N ARG A 157 -9.99 14.70 -4.62
CA ARG A 157 -11.19 14.60 -3.79
C ARG A 157 -11.40 13.17 -3.34
N LEU A 158 -11.60 13.00 -2.05
CA LEU A 158 -11.96 11.73 -1.44
C LEU A 158 -13.42 11.79 -0.99
N CYS A 159 -14.23 10.89 -1.53
CA CYS A 159 -15.63 10.67 -1.17
C CYS A 159 -15.70 9.39 -0.31
N SER A 160 -16.09 9.50 0.96
CA SER A 160 -16.20 8.35 1.88
C SER A 160 -17.65 8.08 2.26
N LYS A 161 -18.07 6.82 2.23
CA LYS A 161 -19.36 6.41 2.78
C LYS A 161 -19.24 6.35 4.30
N ILE A 162 -19.99 7.19 5.00
CA ILE A 162 -20.07 7.16 6.46
C ILE A 162 -21.23 6.25 6.87
N ALA A 163 -21.02 5.38 7.86
CA ALA A 163 -22.08 4.54 8.40
C ALA A 163 -23.26 5.39 8.91
N GLY A 164 -24.46 5.13 8.40
CA GLY A 164 -25.67 5.90 8.70
C GLY A 164 -25.80 7.24 7.94
N GLY A 165 -24.83 7.58 7.10
CA GLY A 165 -24.91 8.75 6.20
C GLY A 165 -25.79 8.48 4.97
N SER A 166 -26.54 9.49 4.54
CA SER A 166 -27.39 9.41 3.35
C SER A 166 -26.64 9.59 2.02
N SER A 167 -25.42 10.13 2.07
CA SER A 167 -24.56 10.37 0.91
C SER A 167 -23.09 10.33 1.32
N TYR A 168 -22.19 10.35 0.35
CA TYR A 168 -20.76 10.53 0.62
C TYR A 168 -20.47 11.81 1.39
N ALA A 169 -19.52 11.70 2.33
CA ALA A 169 -18.78 12.84 2.84
C ALA A 169 -17.57 13.10 1.94
N GLU A 170 -17.33 14.37 1.61
CA GLU A 170 -16.29 14.76 0.67
C GLU A 170 -15.19 15.55 1.37
N ARG A 171 -13.94 15.30 0.96
CA ARG A 171 -12.79 16.09 1.38
C ARG A 171 -11.85 16.32 0.21
N ASP A 172 -11.48 17.57 -0.01
CA ASP A 172 -10.45 17.95 -0.97
C ASP A 172 -9.08 17.97 -0.29
N PHE A 173 -8.07 17.49 -1.01
CA PHE A 173 -6.67 17.53 -0.65
C PHE A 173 -5.89 18.23 -1.77
N LEU A 174 -4.98 19.12 -1.39
CA LEU A 174 -4.20 19.99 -2.27
C LEU A 174 -2.70 19.63 -2.20
N PRO A 175 -1.86 20.14 -3.11
CA PRO A 175 -0.42 19.96 -3.01
C PRO A 175 0.11 20.45 -1.66
N GLY A 176 0.81 19.58 -0.94
CA GLY A 176 1.25 19.79 0.44
C GLY A 176 0.49 18.93 1.45
N ASP A 177 -0.70 18.43 1.08
CA ASP A 177 -1.46 17.48 1.88
C ASP A 177 -1.05 16.03 1.58
N GLU A 178 -1.46 15.14 2.49
CA GLU A 178 -1.41 13.69 2.32
C GLU A 178 -2.83 13.13 2.30
N VAL A 179 -3.17 12.38 1.26
CA VAL A 179 -4.40 11.61 1.21
C VAL A 179 -4.25 10.41 2.14
N LYS A 180 -5.23 10.24 3.02
CA LYS A 180 -5.33 9.11 3.95
C LYS A 180 -6.63 8.39 3.67
N SER A 181 -6.53 7.17 3.17
CA SER A 181 -7.72 6.36 2.84
C SER A 181 -8.46 5.98 4.12
N ALA A 182 -9.80 6.02 4.08
CA ALA A 182 -10.61 5.51 5.18
C ALA A 182 -10.69 3.98 5.16
N GLN A 183 -10.64 3.37 3.97
CA GLN A 183 -10.57 1.90 3.80
C GLN A 183 -9.18 1.34 4.11
N PHE A 184 -8.14 2.14 3.86
CA PHE A 184 -6.74 1.72 3.99
C PHE A 184 -5.95 2.71 4.87
N PRO A 185 -6.11 2.70 6.22
CA PRO A 185 -5.53 3.73 7.09
C PRO A 185 -4.00 3.83 7.08
N GLY A 186 -3.30 2.74 6.73
CA GLY A 186 -1.84 2.74 6.57
C GLY A 186 -1.37 3.28 5.22
N LEU A 187 -2.29 3.51 4.27
CA LEU A 187 -1.98 4.11 2.98
C LEU A 187 -1.98 5.64 3.12
N ILE A 188 -0.78 6.21 3.09
CA ILE A 188 -0.54 7.65 3.14
C ILE A 188 0.13 8.07 1.84
N LEU A 189 -0.58 8.83 1.01
CA LEU A 189 -0.10 9.25 -0.30
C LEU A 189 -0.02 10.77 -0.39
N PRO A 190 1.18 11.37 -0.53
CA PRO A 190 1.31 12.80 -0.76
C PRO A 190 0.61 13.20 -2.06
N VAL A 191 -0.26 14.22 -2.00
CA VAL A 191 -1.03 14.70 -3.17
C VAL A 191 -0.10 15.09 -4.32
N ALA A 192 1.03 15.70 -4.02
CA ALA A 192 2.03 16.06 -5.02
C ALA A 192 2.54 14.85 -5.82
N ARG A 193 2.74 13.69 -5.17
CA ARG A 193 3.17 12.45 -5.84
C ARG A 193 2.05 11.78 -6.64
N ILE A 194 0.80 12.02 -6.27
CA ILE A 194 -0.35 11.55 -7.07
C ILE A 194 -0.47 12.39 -8.33
N LEU A 195 -0.43 13.72 -8.22
CA LEU A 195 -0.65 14.64 -9.33
C LEU A 195 0.54 14.75 -10.29
N ASP A 196 1.76 14.55 -9.78
CA ASP A 196 3.00 14.54 -10.55
C ASP A 196 3.83 13.31 -10.13
N PRO A 197 3.53 12.12 -10.69
CA PRO A 197 4.20 10.90 -10.29
C PRO A 197 5.70 10.95 -10.60
N PRO A 198 6.56 10.45 -9.69
CA PRO A 198 8.01 10.52 -9.87
C PRO A 198 8.49 9.72 -11.07
N ASP A 199 9.56 10.20 -11.69
CA ASP A 199 10.26 9.46 -12.74
C ASP A 199 11.00 8.23 -12.19
N VAL A 200 11.44 7.37 -13.11
CA VAL A 200 12.15 6.13 -12.76
C VAL A 200 13.47 6.42 -12.03
N ASP A 201 14.17 7.48 -12.39
CA ASP A 201 15.44 7.83 -11.76
C ASP A 201 15.25 8.22 -10.29
N TYR A 202 14.17 8.93 -9.97
CA TYR A 202 13.76 9.22 -8.61
C TYR A 202 13.43 7.93 -7.85
N LEU A 203 12.62 7.06 -8.42
CA LEU A 203 12.25 5.78 -7.80
C LEU A 203 13.48 4.89 -7.53
N VAL A 204 14.43 4.85 -8.46
CA VAL A 204 15.71 4.14 -8.28
C VAL A 204 16.52 4.74 -7.12
N ARG A 205 16.61 6.08 -7.05
CA ARG A 205 17.32 6.74 -5.93
C ARG A 205 16.65 6.45 -4.58
N GLU A 206 15.32 6.48 -4.52
CA GLU A 206 14.56 6.18 -3.30
C GLU A 206 14.77 4.72 -2.87
N GLU A 207 14.66 3.76 -3.79
CA GLU A 207 14.90 2.34 -3.52
C GLU A 207 16.34 2.07 -3.03
N LEU A 208 17.34 2.68 -3.69
CA LEU A 208 18.73 2.55 -3.25
C LEU A 208 18.94 3.12 -1.85
N ARG A 209 18.29 4.24 -1.52
CA ARG A 209 18.35 4.84 -0.19
C ARG A 209 17.78 3.90 0.86
N LEU A 210 16.60 3.33 0.62
CA LEU A 210 15.97 2.38 1.54
C LEU A 210 16.84 1.12 1.76
N ARG A 211 17.43 0.58 0.69
CA ARG A 211 18.36 -0.56 0.80
C ARG A 211 19.62 -0.23 1.62
N GLN A 212 20.16 0.98 1.45
CA GLN A 212 21.32 1.43 2.23
C GLN A 212 20.97 1.60 3.71
N GLU A 213 19.82 2.21 4.01
CA GLU A 213 19.30 2.36 5.38
C GLU A 213 19.11 1.00 6.05
N LEU A 214 18.49 0.04 5.35
CA LEU A 214 18.31 -1.32 5.86
C LEU A 214 19.65 -2.03 6.13
N ALA A 215 20.60 -1.94 5.20
CA ALA A 215 21.93 -2.52 5.37
C ALA A 215 22.70 -1.87 6.54
N GLN A 216 22.50 -0.58 6.78
CA GLN A 216 23.07 0.11 7.93
C GLN A 216 22.45 -0.39 9.24
N LEU A 217 21.13 -0.55 9.29
CA LEU A 217 20.43 -1.05 10.46
C LEU A 217 20.85 -2.48 10.82
N GLU A 218 20.99 -3.36 9.82
CA GLU A 218 21.51 -4.73 10.01
C GLU A 218 22.92 -4.74 10.59
N ARG A 219 23.81 -3.84 10.11
CA ARG A 219 25.16 -3.70 10.66
C ARG A 219 25.13 -3.22 12.11
N GLN A 220 24.27 -2.26 12.43
CA GLN A 220 24.11 -1.75 13.79
C GLN A 220 23.63 -2.87 14.73
N LEU A 221 22.60 -3.60 14.33
CA LEU A 221 22.07 -4.72 15.11
C LEU A 221 23.12 -5.81 15.36
N ASN A 222 23.90 -6.17 14.33
CA ASN A 222 24.98 -7.15 14.46
C ASN A 222 26.10 -6.66 15.40
N ALA A 223 26.46 -5.38 15.31
CA ALA A 223 27.47 -4.80 16.19
C ALA A 223 26.98 -4.75 17.64
N GLU A 224 25.72 -4.40 17.89
CA GLU A 224 25.12 -4.42 19.23
C GLU A 224 25.09 -5.83 19.80
N ARG A 225 24.69 -6.83 19.00
CA ARG A 225 24.72 -8.23 19.41
C ARG A 225 26.12 -8.70 19.79
N GLN A 226 27.14 -8.37 18.98
CA GLN A 226 28.53 -8.71 19.29
C GLN A 226 29.04 -8.02 20.56
N ARG A 227 28.62 -6.78 20.80
CA ARG A 227 28.96 -6.04 22.03
C ARG A 227 28.33 -6.70 23.26
N ALA A 228 27.06 -7.10 23.18
CA ALA A 228 26.39 -7.83 24.25
C ALA A 228 27.12 -9.15 24.56
N GLU A 229 27.37 -9.98 23.54
CA GLU A 229 28.10 -11.25 23.70
C GLU A 229 29.55 -11.05 24.24
N ALA A 230 30.20 -9.94 23.91
CA ALA A 230 31.51 -9.60 24.44
C ALA A 230 31.43 -9.13 25.90
N ALA A 231 30.38 -8.40 26.28
CA ALA A 231 30.13 -7.98 27.65
C ALA A 231 29.86 -9.19 28.56
N ASP A 232 29.03 -10.13 28.12
CA ASP A 232 28.73 -11.37 28.84
C ASP A 232 30.00 -12.20 29.08
N ARG A 233 30.81 -12.41 28.02
CA ARG A 233 32.10 -13.11 28.14
C ARG A 233 33.08 -12.41 29.10
N ARG A 234 33.06 -11.08 29.16
CA ARG A 234 33.89 -10.32 30.10
C ARG A 234 33.40 -10.46 31.53
N ALA A 235 32.08 -10.45 31.75
CA ALA A 235 31.48 -10.68 33.05
C ALA A 235 31.85 -12.08 33.58
N GLU A 236 31.62 -13.14 32.77
CA GLU A 236 32.01 -14.52 33.14
C GLU A 236 33.51 -14.67 33.41
N ALA A 237 34.36 -13.95 32.67
CA ALA A 237 35.80 -13.96 32.89
C ALA A 237 36.19 -13.21 34.17
N ALA A 238 35.48 -12.13 34.51
CA ALA A 238 35.67 -11.40 35.76
C ALA A 238 35.25 -12.26 36.96
N ASP A 239 34.10 -12.93 36.89
CA ASP A 239 33.61 -13.84 37.94
C ASP A 239 34.60 -14.99 38.18
N ARG A 240 35.07 -15.65 37.11
CA ARG A 240 36.10 -16.71 37.21
C ARG A 240 37.41 -16.20 37.83
N ARG A 241 37.81 -14.97 37.56
CA ARG A 241 39.01 -14.36 38.15
C ARG A 241 38.80 -14.05 39.63
N ALA A 242 37.63 -13.54 40.02
CA ALA A 242 37.28 -13.30 41.42
C ALA A 242 37.31 -14.61 42.21
N GLU A 243 36.65 -15.67 41.73
CA GLU A 243 36.68 -17.00 42.36
C GLU A 243 38.09 -17.59 42.47
N ALA A 244 38.95 -17.34 41.48
CA ALA A 244 40.33 -17.81 41.51
C ALA A 244 41.19 -17.01 42.49
N ALA A 245 40.96 -15.71 42.61
CA ALA A 245 41.62 -14.85 43.58
C ALA A 245 41.23 -15.25 45.02
N ASP A 246 39.94 -15.47 45.27
CA ASP A 246 39.44 -15.93 46.57
C ASP A 246 40.06 -17.26 46.98
N ARG A 247 40.12 -18.23 46.05
CA ARG A 247 40.79 -19.53 46.29
C ARG A 247 42.28 -19.40 46.60
N ARG A 248 42.99 -18.48 45.94
CA ARG A 248 44.42 -18.23 46.21
C ARG A 248 44.61 -17.59 47.58
N ALA A 249 43.82 -16.58 47.91
CA ALA A 249 43.87 -15.92 49.20
C ALA A 249 43.59 -16.90 50.35
N GLU A 250 42.63 -17.81 50.17
CA GLU A 250 42.34 -18.88 51.14
C GLU A 250 43.52 -19.86 51.28
N ALA A 251 44.12 -20.30 50.16
CA ALA A 251 45.27 -21.20 50.18
C ALA A 251 46.53 -20.56 50.80
N GLU A 252 46.76 -19.25 50.56
CA GLU A 252 47.85 -18.50 51.18
C GLU A 252 47.65 -18.37 52.69
N ARG A 253 46.42 -18.07 53.14
CA ARG A 253 46.09 -18.07 54.58
C ARG A 253 46.38 -19.42 55.23
N GLN A 254 45.90 -20.52 54.62
CA GLN A 254 46.16 -21.87 55.12
C GLN A 254 47.66 -22.21 55.17
N ARG A 255 48.44 -21.80 54.15
CA ARG A 255 49.91 -21.99 54.16
C ARG A 255 50.60 -21.18 55.25
N ALA A 256 50.20 -19.93 55.44
CA ALA A 256 50.77 -19.07 56.48
C ALA A 256 50.48 -19.64 57.87
N GLU A 257 49.26 -20.13 58.10
CA GLU A 257 48.88 -20.83 59.33
C GLU A 257 49.71 -22.10 59.57
N GLN A 258 49.88 -22.94 58.54
CA GLN A 258 50.72 -24.15 58.64
C GLN A 258 52.19 -23.82 58.93
N LEU A 259 52.73 -22.78 58.29
CA LEU A 259 54.11 -22.34 58.51
C LEU A 259 54.31 -21.78 59.92
N ALA A 260 53.35 -20.98 60.41
CA ALA A 260 53.38 -20.46 61.77
C ALA A 260 53.35 -21.59 62.81
N GLN A 261 52.49 -22.59 62.61
CA GLN A 261 52.45 -23.80 63.45
C GLN A 261 53.79 -24.57 63.42
N TYR A 262 54.42 -24.68 62.26
CA TYR A 262 55.71 -25.35 62.10
C TYR A 262 56.86 -24.60 62.80
N LEU A 263 56.91 -23.27 62.68
CA LEU A 263 57.91 -22.42 63.34
C LEU A 263 57.77 -22.48 64.87
N GLN A 264 56.54 -22.44 65.39
CA GLN A 264 56.26 -22.65 66.81
C GLN A 264 56.76 -24.03 67.29
N ALA A 265 56.58 -25.08 66.50
CA ALA A 265 57.08 -26.42 66.83
C ALA A 265 58.63 -26.51 66.87
N LEU A 266 59.34 -25.63 66.17
CA LEU A 266 60.79 -25.49 66.22
C LEU A 266 61.29 -24.54 67.34
N GLY A 267 60.38 -23.96 68.13
CA GLY A 267 60.71 -23.05 69.22
C GLY A 267 61.04 -21.62 68.79
N ILE A 268 60.68 -21.24 67.55
CA ILE A 268 60.89 -19.89 67.00
C ILE A 268 59.54 -19.17 67.01
N ASP A 269 59.48 -18.00 67.65
CA ASP A 269 58.27 -17.17 67.68
C ASP A 269 58.04 -16.51 66.31
N PRO A 270 56.97 -16.86 65.57
CA PRO A 270 56.72 -16.34 64.23
C PRO A 270 56.58 -14.81 64.19
N ASP A 271 56.12 -14.18 65.28
CA ASP A 271 55.87 -12.73 65.34
C ASP A 271 57.16 -11.90 65.54
N THR A 272 58.31 -12.58 65.71
CA THR A 272 59.62 -11.95 65.92
C THR A 272 60.51 -11.91 64.67
N ILE A 273 60.06 -12.50 63.56
CA ILE A 273 60.79 -12.54 62.28
C ILE A 273 60.26 -11.41 61.39
N ASN A 274 61.07 -10.35 61.19
CA ASN A 274 60.84 -9.31 60.19
C ASN A 274 61.42 -9.69 58.82
#